data_AF-A0A8B8N2T0-F1
#
_entry.id   AF-A0A8B8N2T0-F1
#
_cell.length_a   1.000
_cell.length_b   1.000
_cell.length_c   1.000
_cell.angle_alpha   90.00
_cell.angle_beta   90.00
_cell.angle_gamma   90.00
#
_symmetry.space_group_name_H-M   'P 1'
#
loop_
_entity.id
_entity.type
_entity.pdbx_description
1 polymer ?
#
loop_
_entity_poly.entity_id
_entity_poly.type
_entity_poly.pdbx_seq_one_letter_code
_entity_poly.pdbx_strand_id
1 'polypeptide(L)'
;EDDGDGYKYLEGEYLLTRYIAECESSLVTIRVYQEEGSWKRPKRRLHVLLLLGGGAMVDAWGMDGDTIQITLPSEHEVSKMVAASEKKYNAHLESCNRIPDVEEISSHKGVELSRTPIELKSGEWIVEVVPWIGGRIISMEHVPSGTQWLHSRTEIDGYEEYSGREYRSAGCTEDYTVIERNIEHAGEEESIMMEGEIGGGLVLQRLISIRKDNPKVFRIDSSLVARNIGAGSGGFSRLVCLRAHPTFTLLHPTESFVSFAAIDGSKHELWPGSGEQTFAGNLLPDGEWSLWDKCLGVGLVNRFNVDGVFKCMIRWGTGTVNLELWSEERPVSKENPLKISHEYEVLRML
;
A
#
# COMPACT_ATOMS: atom_id res chain seq x y z
N GLU A 1 14.16 0.86 -20.68
CA GLU A 1 14.71 -0.48 -20.41
C GLU A 1 15.92 -0.30 -19.53
N ASP A 2 15.86 -0.89 -18.34
CA ASP A 2 16.98 -1.12 -17.43
C ASP A 2 16.67 -2.46 -16.75
N ASP A 3 17.43 -3.50 -17.07
CA ASP A 3 17.23 -4.88 -16.60
C ASP A 3 18.33 -5.29 -15.60
N GLY A 4 18.94 -4.32 -14.90
CA GLY A 4 19.99 -4.59 -13.93
C GLY A 4 19.97 -3.66 -12.71
N ASP A 5 20.46 -4.16 -11.58
CA ASP A 5 20.65 -3.42 -10.31
C ASP A 5 21.85 -2.44 -10.36
N GLY A 6 22.06 -1.73 -11.48
CA GLY A 6 23.25 -0.91 -11.73
C GLY A 6 22.96 0.59 -11.91
N TYR A 7 23.84 1.45 -11.41
CA TYR A 7 23.72 2.92 -11.59
C TYR A 7 24.10 3.42 -12.99
N LYS A 8 24.34 2.54 -13.95
CA LYS A 8 24.86 2.91 -15.27
C LYS A 8 23.87 3.70 -16.13
N TYR A 9 22.58 3.68 -15.79
CA TYR A 9 21.61 4.58 -16.40
C TYR A 9 21.99 6.06 -16.19
N LEU A 10 22.70 6.40 -15.10
CA LEU A 10 23.25 7.74 -14.86
C LEU A 10 24.35 8.12 -15.86
N GLU A 11 25.02 7.14 -16.45
CA GLU A 11 26.03 7.30 -17.51
C GLU A 11 25.42 7.18 -18.92
N GLY A 12 24.08 7.08 -19.02
CA GLY A 12 23.36 6.97 -20.28
C GLY A 12 23.21 5.53 -20.79
N GLU A 13 23.58 4.50 -20.03
CA GLU A 13 23.37 3.08 -20.37
C GLU A 13 21.91 2.67 -20.13
N TYR A 14 20.99 3.25 -20.88
CA TYR A 14 19.57 2.87 -20.94
C TYR A 14 19.05 3.04 -22.37
N LEU A 15 17.83 2.54 -22.62
CA LEU A 15 17.02 2.93 -23.76
C LEU A 15 15.65 3.38 -23.28
N LEU A 16 15.35 4.66 -23.45
CA LEU A 16 14.02 5.23 -23.24
C LEU A 16 13.41 5.52 -24.60
N THR A 17 12.26 4.91 -24.89
CA THR A 17 11.53 5.10 -26.15
C THR A 17 10.20 5.76 -25.86
N ARG A 18 9.95 6.89 -26.50
CA ARG A 18 8.64 7.56 -26.49
C ARG A 18 7.97 7.26 -27.82
N TYR A 19 6.86 6.54 -27.76
CA TYR A 19 5.99 6.36 -28.92
C TYR A 19 4.97 7.49 -28.98
N ILE A 20 4.61 7.87 -30.20
CA ILE A 20 3.44 8.71 -30.46
C ILE A 20 2.41 7.88 -31.22
N ALA A 21 1.15 8.06 -30.85
CA ALA A 21 0.01 7.53 -31.59
C ALA A 21 -0.75 8.72 -32.17
N GLU A 22 -0.82 8.79 -33.50
CA GLU A 22 -1.52 9.84 -34.23
C GLU A 22 -2.69 9.21 -34.99
N CYS A 23 -3.85 9.86 -34.94
CA CYS A 23 -5.04 9.41 -35.65
C CYS A 23 -5.31 10.35 -36.82
N GLU A 24 -5.27 9.81 -38.04
CA GLU A 24 -5.70 10.52 -39.24
C GLU A 24 -6.89 9.77 -39.85
N SER A 25 -8.05 10.42 -39.85
CA SER A 25 -9.32 9.80 -40.26
C SER A 25 -9.60 8.50 -39.49
N SER A 26 -9.48 7.35 -40.13
CA SER A 26 -9.71 6.02 -39.55
C SER A 26 -8.42 5.21 -39.39
N LEU A 27 -7.24 5.86 -39.43
CA LEU A 27 -5.96 5.17 -39.30
C LEU A 27 -5.19 5.72 -38.09
N VAL A 28 -4.97 4.87 -37.10
CA VAL A 28 -4.09 5.15 -35.98
C VAL A 28 -2.70 4.65 -36.34
N THR A 29 -1.74 5.58 -36.37
CA THR A 29 -0.33 5.30 -36.63
C THR A 29 0.45 5.45 -35.33
N ILE A 30 1.07 4.36 -34.88
CA ILE A 30 2.00 4.34 -33.75
C ILE A 30 3.43 4.32 -34.30
N ARG A 31 4.28 5.25 -33.86
CA ARG A 31 5.70 5.27 -34.26
C ARG A 31 6.57 5.78 -33.13
N VAL A 32 7.87 5.52 -33.21
CA VAL A 32 8.83 6.13 -32.30
C VAL A 32 8.92 7.62 -32.60
N TYR A 33 8.65 8.42 -31.57
CA TYR A 33 8.77 9.88 -31.62
C TYR A 33 10.16 10.34 -31.17
N GLN A 34 10.65 9.73 -30.09
CA GLN A 34 11.94 10.10 -29.50
C GLN A 34 12.58 8.88 -28.83
N GLU A 35 13.91 8.82 -28.91
CA GLU A 35 14.74 7.85 -28.24
C GLU A 35 15.81 8.58 -27.41
N GLU A 36 16.10 8.07 -26.21
CA GLU A 36 17.16 8.57 -25.34
C GLU A 36 17.97 7.40 -24.77
N GLY A 37 19.26 7.66 -24.52
CA GLY A 37 20.20 6.67 -24.00
C GLY A 37 21.00 5.93 -25.08
N SER A 38 21.96 5.12 -24.64
CA SER A 38 22.98 4.49 -25.49
C SER A 38 22.74 3.00 -25.77
N TRP A 39 21.75 2.38 -25.12
CA TRP A 39 21.45 0.97 -25.37
C TRP A 39 20.86 0.75 -26.76
N LYS A 40 21.26 -0.36 -27.37
CA LYS A 40 20.74 -0.75 -28.68
C LYS A 40 19.32 -1.29 -28.51
N ARG A 41 18.40 -0.80 -29.35
CA ARG A 41 17.02 -1.30 -29.41
C ARG A 41 16.99 -2.82 -29.66
N PRO A 42 16.29 -3.61 -28.82
CA PRO A 42 16.13 -5.03 -29.05
C PRO A 42 15.20 -5.29 -30.23
N LYS A 43 15.53 -6.32 -31.02
CA LYS A 43 14.66 -6.76 -32.12
C LYS A 43 13.58 -7.69 -31.58
N ARG A 44 12.43 -7.12 -31.18
CA ARG A 44 11.28 -7.87 -30.64
C ARG A 44 9.98 -7.50 -31.34
N ARG A 45 9.00 -8.40 -31.25
CA ARG A 45 7.63 -8.15 -31.72
C ARG A 45 6.85 -7.40 -30.65
N LEU A 46 6.06 -6.41 -31.07
CA LEU A 46 5.11 -5.68 -30.25
C LEU A 46 3.69 -6.13 -30.61
N HIS A 47 2.86 -6.33 -29.60
CA HIS A 47 1.42 -6.48 -29.72
C HIS A 47 0.77 -5.21 -29.19
N VAL A 48 0.13 -4.45 -30.06
CA VAL A 48 -0.51 -3.18 -29.71
C VAL A 48 -2.01 -3.42 -29.64
N LEU A 49 -2.61 -3.11 -28.49
CA LEU A 49 -4.05 -3.17 -28.25
C LEU A 49 -4.59 -1.74 -28.16
N LEU A 50 -5.51 -1.40 -29.05
CA LEU A 50 -6.24 -0.12 -29.00
C LEU A 50 -7.61 -0.35 -28.36
N LEU A 51 -7.84 0.31 -27.23
CA LEU A 51 -9.08 0.21 -26.46
C LEU A 51 -10.15 1.13 -27.04
N LEU A 52 -11.33 0.58 -27.33
CA LEU A 52 -12.45 1.29 -27.95
C LEU A 52 -13.62 1.58 -26.98
N GLY A 53 -13.52 1.12 -25.73
CA GLY A 53 -14.56 1.25 -24.69
C GLY A 53 -15.32 -0.06 -24.44
N GLY A 54 -15.97 -0.21 -23.28
CA GLY A 54 -16.78 -1.40 -22.93
C GLY A 54 -16.05 -2.75 -23.03
N GLY A 55 -14.73 -2.76 -22.89
CA GLY A 55 -13.87 -3.93 -23.09
C GLY A 55 -13.59 -4.31 -24.55
N ALA A 56 -14.15 -3.59 -25.53
CA ALA A 56 -13.84 -3.77 -26.94
C ALA A 56 -12.44 -3.24 -27.26
N MET A 57 -11.70 -4.01 -28.07
CA MET A 57 -10.35 -3.67 -28.51
C MET A 57 -10.13 -4.12 -29.95
N VAL A 58 -9.24 -3.43 -30.65
CA VAL A 58 -8.62 -3.90 -31.90
C VAL A 58 -7.12 -3.99 -31.70
N ASP A 59 -6.48 -4.90 -32.42
CA ASP A 59 -5.06 -5.16 -32.24
C ASP A 59 -4.26 -5.12 -33.53
N ALA A 60 -2.98 -4.84 -33.39
CA ALA A 60 -2.00 -5.01 -34.45
C ALA A 60 -0.68 -5.54 -33.89
N TRP A 61 0.05 -6.24 -34.74
CA TRP A 61 1.38 -6.73 -34.46
C TRP A 61 2.39 -5.96 -35.30
N GLY A 62 3.52 -5.61 -34.70
CA GLY A 62 4.63 -4.97 -35.40
C GLY A 62 5.96 -5.30 -34.77
N MET A 63 7.03 -4.71 -35.30
CA MET A 63 8.35 -4.79 -34.69
C MET A 63 8.62 -3.54 -33.87
N ASP A 64 9.33 -3.71 -32.77
CA ASP A 64 9.78 -2.59 -31.95
C ASP A 64 10.69 -1.66 -32.76
N GLY A 65 10.31 -0.38 -32.83
CA GLY A 65 10.98 0.66 -33.61
C GLY A 65 10.30 0.98 -34.95
N ASP A 66 9.49 0.05 -35.48
CA ASP A 66 8.81 0.23 -36.74
C ASP A 66 7.47 0.98 -36.58
N THR A 67 6.92 1.45 -37.70
CA THR A 67 5.60 2.07 -37.75
C THR A 67 4.48 1.03 -37.64
N ILE A 68 3.79 1.12 -36.51
CA ILE A 68 2.49 0.60 -36.07
C ILE A 68 1.27 1.11 -36.84
N GLN A 69 0.49 0.35 -37.61
CA GLN A 69 -0.79 0.87 -38.13
C GLN A 69 -1.98 0.02 -37.70
N ILE A 70 -3.00 0.69 -37.15
CA ILE A 70 -4.27 0.11 -36.75
C ILE A 70 -5.38 0.87 -37.47
N THR A 71 -6.17 0.16 -38.26
CA THR A 71 -7.39 0.72 -38.87
C THR A 71 -8.50 0.74 -37.83
N LEU A 72 -9.02 1.93 -37.53
CA LEU A 72 -10.19 2.12 -36.69
C LEU A 72 -11.43 1.57 -37.40
N PRO A 73 -12.23 0.75 -36.71
CA PRO A 73 -13.55 0.37 -37.19
C PRO A 73 -14.47 1.60 -37.30
N SER A 74 -15.50 1.50 -38.13
CA SER A 74 -16.56 2.52 -38.16
C SER A 74 -17.31 2.58 -36.83
N GLU A 75 -17.95 3.71 -36.52
CA GLU A 75 -18.72 3.88 -35.26
C GLU A 75 -19.77 2.78 -35.05
N HIS A 76 -20.38 2.31 -36.14
CA HIS A 76 -21.33 1.19 -36.10
C HIS A 76 -20.68 -0.14 -35.73
N GLU A 77 -19.47 -0.40 -36.23
CA GLU A 77 -18.69 -1.59 -35.88
C GLU A 77 -18.21 -1.52 -34.44
N VAL A 78 -17.73 -0.36 -33.99
CA VAL A 78 -17.35 -0.13 -32.58
C VAL A 78 -18.53 -0.41 -31.66
N SER A 79 -19.72 0.14 -31.97
CA SER A 79 -20.93 -0.07 -31.16
C SER A 79 -21.31 -1.54 -31.06
N LYS A 80 -21.19 -2.30 -32.17
CA LYS A 80 -21.41 -3.76 -32.16
C LYS A 80 -20.37 -4.51 -31.33
N MET A 81 -19.10 -4.12 -31.43
CA MET A 81 -18.01 -4.74 -30.67
C MET A 81 -18.15 -4.49 -29.17
N VAL A 82 -18.53 -3.28 -28.77
CA VAL A 82 -18.85 -2.93 -27.38
C VAL A 82 -20.00 -3.78 -26.86
N ALA A 83 -21.13 -3.81 -27.58
CA ALA A 83 -22.29 -4.61 -27.18
C ALA A 83 -21.96 -6.11 -27.08
N ALA A 84 -21.13 -6.64 -27.99
CA ALA A 84 -20.68 -8.04 -27.94
C ALA A 84 -19.74 -8.31 -26.76
N SER A 85 -18.82 -7.38 -26.47
CA SER A 85 -17.91 -7.44 -25.34
C SER A 85 -18.67 -7.42 -24.01
N GLU A 86 -19.59 -6.46 -23.83
CA GLU A 86 -20.44 -6.35 -22.65
C GLU A 86 -21.34 -7.58 -22.47
N LYS A 87 -21.94 -8.10 -23.56
CA LYS A 87 -22.71 -9.33 -23.51
C LYS A 87 -21.86 -10.53 -23.09
N LYS A 88 -20.63 -10.63 -23.58
CA LYS A 88 -19.69 -11.69 -23.20
C LYS A 88 -19.27 -11.54 -21.73
N TYR A 89 -19.02 -10.31 -21.29
CA TYR A 89 -18.68 -10.00 -19.90
C TYR A 89 -19.84 -10.34 -18.95
N ASN A 90 -21.07 -9.96 -19.30
CA ASN A 90 -22.27 -10.28 -18.53
C ASN A 90 -22.55 -11.79 -18.53
N ALA A 91 -22.40 -12.48 -19.67
CA ALA A 91 -22.50 -13.94 -19.72
C ALA A 91 -21.40 -14.62 -18.90
N HIS A 92 -20.20 -14.02 -18.83
CA HIS A 92 -19.13 -14.49 -17.95
C HIS A 92 -19.49 -14.27 -16.47
N LEU A 93 -20.02 -13.10 -16.10
CA LEU A 93 -20.53 -12.84 -14.75
C LEU A 93 -21.66 -13.80 -14.34
N GLU A 94 -22.57 -14.13 -15.26
CA GLU A 94 -23.70 -15.04 -15.02
C GLU A 94 -23.27 -16.52 -14.96
N SER A 95 -22.21 -16.89 -15.69
CA SER A 95 -21.66 -18.27 -15.72
C SER A 95 -20.51 -18.48 -14.74
N CYS A 96 -19.94 -17.41 -14.19
CA CYS A 96 -19.00 -17.47 -13.08
C CYS A 96 -19.75 -18.01 -11.87
N ASN A 97 -19.31 -19.18 -11.39
CA ASN A 97 -19.74 -19.70 -10.10
C ASN A 97 -19.49 -18.61 -9.06
N ARG A 98 -20.54 -18.20 -8.33
CA ARG A 98 -20.35 -17.44 -7.10
C ARG A 98 -19.40 -18.26 -6.23
N ILE A 99 -18.37 -17.62 -5.69
CA ILE A 99 -17.49 -18.24 -4.69
C ILE A 99 -18.42 -18.80 -3.61
N PRO A 100 -18.49 -20.14 -3.43
CA PRO A 100 -19.22 -20.71 -2.32
C PRO A 100 -18.53 -20.25 -1.04
N ASP A 101 -19.29 -20.03 0.03
CA ASP A 101 -18.70 -19.99 1.37
C ASP A 101 -17.86 -21.25 1.51
N VAL A 102 -16.53 -21.09 1.59
CA VAL A 102 -15.58 -22.14 1.25
C VAL A 102 -15.63 -23.26 2.28
N GLU A 103 -16.29 -24.35 1.89
CA GLU A 103 -15.91 -25.71 2.26
C GLU A 103 -14.76 -26.19 1.34
N GLU A 104 -13.84 -26.91 1.98
CA GLU A 104 -12.57 -27.56 1.61
C GLU A 104 -12.15 -27.85 0.14
N ILE A 105 -10.93 -27.36 -0.16
CA ILE A 105 -9.71 -28.05 -0.68
C ILE A 105 -9.67 -28.68 -2.10
N SER A 106 -8.64 -28.29 -2.88
CA SER A 106 -7.57 -29.17 -3.45
C SER A 106 -6.61 -28.35 -4.34
N SER A 107 -5.30 -28.56 -4.47
CA SER A 107 -4.31 -29.43 -3.82
C SER A 107 -2.93 -29.06 -4.38
N HIS A 108 -2.01 -28.50 -3.59
CA HIS A 108 -0.56 -28.63 -3.81
C HIS A 108 0.13 -28.91 -2.49
N LYS A 109 1.09 -29.84 -2.54
CA LYS A 109 1.69 -30.50 -1.38
C LYS A 109 2.58 -29.54 -0.60
N GLY A 110 2.16 -29.31 0.64
CA GLY A 110 2.94 -28.74 1.73
C GLY A 110 1.91 -28.25 2.74
N VAL A 111 1.72 -28.99 3.84
CA VAL A 111 0.73 -28.75 4.89
C VAL A 111 0.54 -27.25 5.17
N GLU A 112 -0.45 -26.65 4.52
CA GLU A 112 -0.84 -25.26 4.74
C GLU A 112 -1.87 -25.33 5.84
N LEU A 113 -1.41 -25.13 7.08
CA LEU A 113 -2.32 -24.82 8.19
C LEU A 113 -3.16 -23.65 7.71
N SER A 114 -4.50 -23.81 7.68
CA SER A 114 -5.45 -22.73 7.42
C SER A 114 -5.00 -21.48 8.19
N ARG A 115 -4.40 -20.53 7.48
CA ARG A 115 -3.87 -19.32 8.10
C ARG A 115 -5.06 -18.37 8.24
N THR A 116 -5.69 -18.39 9.41
CA THR A 116 -6.87 -17.56 9.73
C THR A 116 -6.43 -16.25 10.36
N PRO A 117 -7.00 -15.08 9.96
CA PRO A 117 -6.62 -13.80 10.54
C PRO A 117 -6.83 -13.81 12.05
N ILE A 118 -5.91 -13.14 12.76
CA ILE A 118 -6.04 -12.96 14.20
C ILE A 118 -6.87 -11.71 14.44
N GLU A 119 -8.06 -11.93 14.95
CA GLU A 119 -8.95 -10.86 15.39
C GLU A 119 -8.57 -10.41 16.81
N LEU A 120 -8.36 -9.09 16.96
CA LEU A 120 -8.32 -8.36 18.22
C LEU A 120 -9.60 -7.54 18.29
N LYS A 121 -10.27 -7.56 19.43
CA LYS A 121 -11.59 -6.93 19.56
C LYS A 121 -11.76 -6.30 20.93
N SER A 122 -12.49 -5.19 20.94
CA SER A 122 -12.94 -4.49 22.13
C SER A 122 -14.40 -4.06 21.97
N GLY A 123 -14.90 -3.26 22.91
CA GLY A 123 -16.22 -2.65 22.76
C GLY A 123 -16.35 -1.67 21.57
N GLU A 124 -15.23 -1.10 21.07
CA GLU A 124 -15.27 -0.09 20.00
C GLU A 124 -14.51 -0.49 18.73
N TRP A 125 -13.56 -1.42 18.82
CA TRP A 125 -12.71 -1.82 17.70
C TRP A 125 -12.81 -3.30 17.39
N ILE A 126 -12.79 -3.64 16.11
CA ILE A 126 -12.47 -4.97 15.59
C ILE A 126 -11.30 -4.79 14.61
N VAL A 127 -10.18 -5.43 14.91
CA VAL A 127 -8.92 -5.32 14.16
C VAL A 127 -8.48 -6.72 13.74
N GLU A 128 -8.25 -6.93 12.44
CA GLU A 128 -7.81 -8.22 11.93
C GLU A 128 -6.36 -8.15 11.44
N VAL A 129 -5.52 -9.00 12.01
CA VAL A 129 -4.08 -9.08 11.74
C VAL A 129 -3.76 -10.36 10.98
N VAL A 130 -2.89 -10.25 9.98
CA VAL A 130 -2.39 -11.37 9.17
C VAL A 130 -0.88 -11.52 9.39
N PRO A 131 -0.45 -12.34 10.38
CA PRO A 131 0.97 -12.54 10.67
C PRO A 131 1.78 -13.01 9.46
N TRP A 132 1.20 -13.86 8.64
CA TRP A 132 1.92 -14.56 7.58
C TRP A 132 2.06 -13.78 6.25
N ILE A 133 1.66 -12.51 6.23
CA ILE A 133 1.91 -11.62 5.10
C ILE A 133 2.37 -10.28 5.66
N GLY A 134 3.63 -10.23 6.09
CA GLY A 134 4.24 -9.02 6.62
C GLY A 134 3.61 -8.52 7.91
N GLY A 135 2.90 -9.36 8.68
CA GLY A 135 2.20 -8.95 9.90
C GLY A 135 1.15 -7.85 9.71
N ARG A 136 0.59 -7.72 8.51
CA ARG A 136 -0.28 -6.60 8.14
C ARG A 136 -1.60 -6.59 8.91
N ILE A 137 -2.19 -5.41 9.10
CA ILE A 137 -3.59 -5.28 9.54
C ILE A 137 -4.44 -5.13 8.27
N ILE A 138 -5.42 -6.02 8.09
CA ILE A 138 -6.28 -6.02 6.91
C ILE A 138 -7.64 -5.35 7.17
N SER A 139 -8.01 -5.20 8.45
CA SER A 139 -9.29 -4.63 8.86
C SER A 139 -9.10 -3.74 10.09
N MET A 140 -9.70 -2.54 10.06
CA MET A 140 -9.84 -1.61 11.18
C MET A 140 -11.28 -1.12 11.21
N GLU A 141 -12.16 -1.92 11.82
CA GLU A 141 -13.58 -1.58 11.99
C GLU A 141 -13.81 -0.87 13.31
N HIS A 142 -14.44 0.30 13.23
CA HIS A 142 -14.96 1.01 14.40
C HIS A 142 -16.45 0.71 14.57
N VAL A 143 -16.77 -0.13 15.56
CA VAL A 143 -18.11 -0.70 15.79
C VAL A 143 -19.18 0.39 15.98
N PRO A 144 -18.97 1.45 16.79
CA PRO A 144 -19.99 2.47 17.03
C PRO A 144 -20.34 3.33 15.81
N SER A 145 -19.47 3.44 14.81
CA SER A 145 -19.76 4.15 13.56
C SER A 145 -20.05 3.21 12.38
N GLY A 146 -19.77 1.91 12.52
CA GLY A 146 -19.84 0.94 11.43
C GLY A 146 -18.85 1.21 10.30
N THR A 147 -17.75 1.93 10.59
CA THR A 147 -16.79 2.36 9.58
C THR A 147 -15.63 1.38 9.51
N GLN A 148 -15.41 0.80 8.33
CA GLN A 148 -14.15 0.15 7.96
C GLN A 148 -13.20 1.19 7.40
N TRP A 149 -12.09 1.46 8.11
CA TRP A 149 -11.17 2.52 7.74
C TRP A 149 -10.17 2.12 6.66
N LEU A 150 -9.69 0.88 6.70
CA LEU A 150 -8.66 0.44 5.77
C LEU A 150 -9.22 0.14 4.39
N HIS A 151 -8.46 0.52 3.37
CA HIS A 151 -8.56 -0.07 2.05
C HIS A 151 -7.61 -1.26 2.01
N SER A 152 -8.12 -2.49 1.97
CA SER A 152 -7.26 -3.67 2.01
C SER A 152 -7.75 -4.76 1.07
N ARG A 153 -6.79 -5.50 0.52
CA ARG A 153 -6.94 -6.85 -0.02
C ARG A 153 -5.99 -7.74 0.75
N THR A 154 -6.24 -9.05 0.79
CA THR A 154 -5.44 -9.98 1.60
C THR A 154 -3.92 -9.89 1.35
N GLU A 155 -3.49 -9.58 0.13
CA GLU A 155 -2.08 -9.56 -0.28
C GLU A 155 -1.49 -8.15 -0.52
N ILE A 156 -2.32 -7.10 -0.51
CA ILE A 156 -1.90 -5.73 -0.81
C ILE A 156 -2.79 -4.72 -0.10
N ASP A 157 -2.20 -3.59 0.27
CA ASP A 157 -2.85 -2.52 1.04
C ASP A 157 -3.27 -3.00 2.44
N GLY A 158 -4.09 -2.20 3.12
CA GLY A 158 -4.32 -2.26 4.55
C GLY A 158 -3.27 -1.44 5.31
N TYR A 159 -2.90 -1.94 6.48
CA TYR A 159 -1.79 -1.39 7.27
C TYR A 159 -0.55 -2.25 7.06
N GLU A 160 0.46 -1.69 6.41
CA GLU A 160 1.74 -2.35 6.16
C GLU A 160 2.87 -1.63 6.90
N GLU A 161 3.91 -2.36 7.32
CA GLU A 161 5.17 -1.73 7.73
C GLU A 161 6.38 -2.46 7.15
N TYR A 162 7.45 -1.72 6.88
CA TYR A 162 8.67 -2.26 6.30
C TYR A 162 9.90 -1.38 6.56
N SER A 163 11.07 -1.90 6.21
CA SER A 163 12.37 -1.44 6.71
C SER A 163 13.21 -0.60 5.72
N GLY A 164 12.59 -0.03 4.69
CA GLY A 164 13.30 0.64 3.60
C GLY A 164 12.48 1.72 2.93
N ARG A 165 13.15 2.49 2.08
CA ARG A 165 12.55 3.64 1.37
C ARG A 165 11.65 3.18 0.23
N GLU A 166 12.00 2.06 -0.37
CA GLU A 166 11.29 1.45 -1.47
C GLU A 166 9.92 0.95 -0.98
N TYR A 167 8.91 1.16 -1.82
CA TYR A 167 7.58 0.62 -1.58
C TYR A 167 7.66 -0.90 -1.46
N ARG A 168 7.06 -1.43 -0.37
CA ARG A 168 7.05 -2.86 -0.03
C ARG A 168 8.45 -3.49 0.07
N SER A 169 9.38 -2.77 0.71
CA SER A 169 10.67 -3.36 1.09
C SER A 169 10.53 -4.38 2.23
N ALA A 170 11.66 -4.89 2.73
CA ALA A 170 11.70 -5.98 3.70
C ALA A 170 10.85 -5.70 4.95
N GLY A 171 10.03 -6.68 5.35
CA GLY A 171 8.99 -6.58 6.39
C GLY A 171 7.56 -6.55 5.85
N CYS A 172 7.37 -6.26 4.56
CA CYS A 172 6.04 -6.15 3.95
C CYS A 172 5.39 -7.51 3.63
N THR A 173 6.18 -8.56 3.42
CA THR A 173 5.69 -9.85 2.89
C THR A 173 6.08 -11.06 3.72
N GLU A 174 7.07 -10.90 4.59
CA GLU A 174 7.68 -11.95 5.39
C GLU A 174 6.68 -12.54 6.38
N ASP A 175 6.85 -13.81 6.73
CA ASP A 175 6.05 -14.46 7.78
C ASP A 175 6.47 -13.92 9.15
N TYR A 176 5.50 -13.44 9.93
CA TYR A 176 5.71 -13.03 11.31
C TYR A 176 5.31 -14.17 12.25
N THR A 177 6.18 -14.45 13.21
CA THR A 177 5.89 -15.38 14.31
C THR A 177 5.19 -14.62 15.42
N VAL A 178 4.03 -15.12 15.86
CA VAL A 178 3.34 -14.62 17.05
C VAL A 178 4.09 -15.12 18.29
N ILE A 179 4.64 -14.18 19.07
CA ILE A 179 5.42 -14.47 20.28
C ILE A 179 4.51 -14.52 21.51
N GLU A 180 3.53 -13.61 21.56
CA GLU A 180 2.60 -13.49 22.67
C GLU A 180 1.23 -13.07 22.14
N ARG A 181 0.17 -13.60 22.74
CA ARG A 181 -1.20 -13.17 22.48
C ARG A 181 -1.97 -13.18 23.80
N ASN A 182 -2.49 -12.02 24.17
CA ASN A 182 -3.35 -11.84 25.31
C ASN A 182 -4.77 -11.64 24.80
N ILE A 183 -5.66 -12.55 25.20
CA ILE A 183 -7.08 -12.50 24.86
C ILE A 183 -7.82 -12.03 26.10
N GLU A 184 -8.77 -11.12 25.95
CA GLU A 184 -9.58 -10.56 27.04
C GLU A 184 -10.38 -11.66 27.78
N HIS A 185 -9.71 -12.35 28.70
CA HIS A 185 -10.27 -13.20 29.74
C HIS A 185 -9.54 -12.83 31.03
N ALA A 186 -10.28 -12.60 32.12
CA ALA A 186 -9.72 -12.23 33.43
C ALA A 186 -9.04 -10.85 33.55
N GLY A 187 -9.37 -9.89 32.67
CA GLY A 187 -9.06 -8.48 32.89
C GLY A 187 -7.67 -8.02 32.43
N GLU A 188 -7.05 -8.74 31.51
CA GLU A 188 -5.83 -8.36 30.79
C GLU A 188 -6.15 -7.54 29.51
N GLU A 189 -5.15 -6.91 28.90
CA GLU A 189 -5.25 -6.12 27.66
C GLU A 189 -5.34 -7.04 26.44
N GLU A 190 -6.28 -6.82 25.52
CA GLU A 190 -6.34 -7.55 24.24
C GLU A 190 -5.13 -7.12 23.39
N SER A 191 -4.20 -8.02 23.14
CA SER A 191 -2.95 -7.70 22.44
C SER A 191 -2.31 -8.88 21.72
N ILE A 192 -1.50 -8.56 20.72
CA ILE A 192 -0.65 -9.50 20.00
C ILE A 192 0.75 -8.91 19.82
N MET A 193 1.76 -9.70 20.18
CA MET A 193 3.16 -9.41 19.90
C MET A 193 3.67 -10.37 18.82
N MET A 194 4.28 -9.82 17.79
CA MET A 194 4.80 -10.58 16.66
C MET A 194 6.16 -10.08 16.19
N GLU A 195 6.92 -10.99 15.59
CA GLU A 195 8.27 -10.72 15.08
C GLU A 195 8.47 -11.33 13.70
N GLY A 196 8.98 -10.55 12.77
CA GLY A 196 9.40 -11.00 11.44
C GLY A 196 10.90 -10.84 11.26
N GLU A 197 11.59 -11.90 10.83
CA GLU A 197 12.98 -11.80 10.36
C GLU A 197 12.96 -11.29 8.92
N ILE A 198 13.56 -10.12 8.69
CA ILE A 198 13.44 -9.40 7.41
C ILE A 198 14.78 -9.38 6.64
N GLY A 199 15.65 -10.34 6.96
CA GLY A 199 16.98 -10.48 6.38
C GLY A 199 18.02 -9.50 6.92
N GLY A 200 19.30 -9.74 6.59
CA GLY A 200 20.41 -8.89 7.02
C GLY A 200 20.65 -8.85 8.54
N GLY A 201 20.15 -9.85 9.27
CA GLY A 201 20.24 -9.91 10.73
C GLY A 201 19.25 -8.98 11.46
N LEU A 202 18.25 -8.45 10.76
CA LEU A 202 17.22 -7.56 11.27
C LEU A 202 15.93 -8.30 11.63
N VAL A 203 15.29 -7.84 12.68
CA VAL A 203 13.96 -8.28 13.11
C VAL A 203 13.06 -7.07 13.28
N LEU A 204 11.88 -7.11 12.67
CA LEU A 204 10.82 -6.15 12.90
C LEU A 204 9.84 -6.74 13.92
N GLN A 205 9.77 -6.11 15.09
CA GLN A 205 8.87 -6.47 16.19
C GLN A 205 7.66 -5.53 16.15
N ARG A 206 6.45 -6.07 16.39
CA ARG A 206 5.23 -5.28 16.52
C ARG A 206 4.40 -5.77 17.69
N LEU A 207 3.92 -4.83 18.48
CA LEU A 207 2.89 -5.02 19.49
C LEU A 207 1.67 -4.23 19.05
N ILE A 208 0.56 -4.94 18.83
CA ILE A 208 -0.73 -4.33 18.55
C ILE A 208 -1.61 -4.61 19.77
N SER A 209 -2.19 -3.57 20.35
CA SER A 209 -2.99 -3.70 21.56
C SER A 209 -4.20 -2.78 21.57
N ILE A 210 -5.25 -3.20 22.28
CA ILE A 210 -6.41 -2.36 22.59
C ILE A 210 -6.44 -2.16 24.10
N ARG A 211 -6.28 -0.91 24.52
CA ARG A 211 -6.17 -0.56 25.93
C ARG A 211 -7.46 -0.87 26.67
N LYS A 212 -7.36 -1.63 27.76
CA LYS A 212 -8.49 -1.92 28.64
C LYS A 212 -9.06 -0.67 29.31
N ASP A 213 -8.20 0.26 29.72
CA ASP A 213 -8.61 1.48 30.43
C ASP A 213 -9.18 2.53 29.47
N ASN A 214 -8.93 2.40 28.17
CA ASN A 214 -9.48 3.24 27.13
C ASN A 214 -9.75 2.42 25.85
N PRO A 215 -10.87 1.68 25.78
CA PRO A 215 -11.17 0.78 24.67
C PRO A 215 -11.44 1.51 23.34
N LYS A 216 -11.50 2.85 23.38
CA LYS A 216 -11.61 3.74 22.22
C LYS A 216 -10.33 3.86 21.42
N VAL A 217 -9.21 3.44 22.02
CA VAL A 217 -7.88 3.63 21.47
C VAL A 217 -7.24 2.26 21.25
N PHE A 218 -6.88 1.99 20.00
CA PHE A 218 -5.97 0.89 19.69
C PHE A 218 -4.59 1.44 19.33
N ARG A 219 -3.55 0.71 19.70
CA ARG A 219 -2.16 1.14 19.66
C ARG A 219 -1.31 0.15 18.87
N ILE A 220 -0.30 0.68 18.19
CA ILE A 220 0.72 -0.07 17.47
C ILE A 220 2.09 0.45 17.91
N ASP A 221 2.87 -0.41 18.53
CA ASP A 221 4.27 -0.18 18.85
C ASP A 221 5.15 -1.09 18.01
N SER A 222 5.95 -0.48 17.15
CA SER A 222 6.82 -1.20 16.21
C SER A 222 8.27 -0.86 16.47
N SER A 223 9.14 -1.86 16.39
CA SER A 223 10.58 -1.69 16.57
C SER A 223 11.39 -2.50 15.58
N LEU A 224 12.34 -1.84 14.92
CA LEU A 224 13.30 -2.48 14.03
C LEU A 224 14.64 -2.63 14.76
N VAL A 225 15.03 -3.89 15.01
CA VAL A 225 16.17 -4.25 15.86
C VAL A 225 17.14 -5.13 15.11
N ALA A 226 18.44 -4.96 15.37
CA ALA A 226 19.45 -5.89 14.88
C ALA A 226 19.76 -6.98 15.92
N ARG A 227 19.72 -8.25 15.50
CA ARG A 227 19.99 -9.40 16.39
C ARG A 227 21.18 -10.26 15.94
N ASN A 228 21.22 -10.62 14.66
CA ASN A 228 22.18 -11.60 14.13
C ASN A 228 23.02 -10.98 13.02
N ILE A 229 23.73 -9.90 13.33
CA ILE A 229 24.55 -9.21 12.33
C ILE A 229 25.86 -9.98 12.10
N GLY A 230 26.24 -10.15 10.83
CA GLY A 230 27.44 -10.87 10.44
C GLY A 230 28.72 -10.34 11.09
N ALA A 231 29.67 -11.24 11.32
CA ALA A 231 30.98 -10.89 11.88
C ALA A 231 31.68 -9.83 11.00
N GLY A 232 32.19 -8.76 11.61
CA GLY A 232 32.86 -7.66 10.93
C GLY A 232 32.02 -6.40 10.69
N SER A 233 30.72 -6.41 11.01
CA SER A 233 29.82 -5.24 10.90
C SER A 233 29.96 -4.21 12.03
N GLY A 234 30.78 -4.50 13.04
CA GLY A 234 30.85 -3.67 14.26
C GLY A 234 29.58 -3.67 15.11
N GLY A 235 28.63 -4.58 14.85
CA GLY A 235 27.36 -4.67 15.58
C GLY A 235 26.25 -3.76 15.05
N PHE A 236 26.43 -3.17 13.86
CA PHE A 236 25.45 -2.31 13.19
C PHE A 236 24.90 -2.93 11.91
N SER A 237 23.63 -2.66 11.63
CA SER A 237 22.99 -3.08 10.38
C SER A 237 23.43 -2.24 9.18
N ARG A 238 22.92 -2.59 7.99
CA ARG A 238 22.81 -1.66 6.86
C ARG A 238 21.93 -0.45 7.21
N LEU A 239 21.96 0.59 6.37
CA LEU A 239 20.99 1.69 6.45
C LEU A 239 19.57 1.15 6.24
N VAL A 240 18.68 1.53 7.16
CA VAL A 240 17.27 1.17 7.17
C VAL A 240 16.45 2.32 7.75
N CYS A 241 15.15 2.34 7.46
CA CYS A 241 14.17 3.17 8.15
C CYS A 241 12.96 2.29 8.52
N LEU A 242 12.23 2.62 9.57
CA LEU A 242 10.94 2.01 9.87
C LEU A 242 9.85 2.89 9.24
N ARG A 243 8.99 2.29 8.43
CA ARG A 243 7.90 2.98 7.74
C ARG A 243 6.57 2.32 8.07
N ALA A 244 5.64 3.09 8.63
CA ALA A 244 4.24 2.72 8.75
C ALA A 244 3.47 3.24 7.52
N HIS A 245 2.79 2.34 6.82
CA HIS A 245 2.14 2.58 5.54
C HIS A 245 0.69 2.09 5.55
N PRO A 246 -0.22 2.81 6.25
CA PRO A 246 -1.65 2.54 6.13
C PRO A 246 -2.20 3.07 4.80
N THR A 247 -3.12 2.32 4.20
CA THR A 247 -3.98 2.77 3.10
C THR A 247 -5.41 2.86 3.62
N PHE A 248 -5.97 4.07 3.69
CA PHE A 248 -7.34 4.31 4.13
C PHE A 248 -8.30 4.46 2.95
N THR A 249 -9.55 4.02 3.14
CA THR A 249 -10.64 4.22 2.18
C THR A 249 -11.24 5.62 2.35
N LEU A 250 -11.49 6.32 1.25
CA LEU A 250 -12.24 7.57 1.22
C LEU A 250 -13.63 7.32 0.63
N LEU A 251 -14.64 7.23 1.49
CA LEU A 251 -16.03 7.00 1.05
C LEU A 251 -16.61 8.24 0.36
N HIS A 252 -16.31 9.43 0.86
CA HIS A 252 -16.70 10.70 0.25
C HIS A 252 -15.46 11.56 -0.03
N PRO A 253 -14.68 11.29 -1.09
CA PRO A 253 -13.42 12.00 -1.34
C PRO A 253 -13.57 13.52 -1.41
N THR A 254 -14.67 14.05 -1.94
CA THR A 254 -14.89 15.50 -2.01
C THR A 254 -15.22 16.15 -0.67
N GLU A 255 -15.58 15.33 0.32
CA GLU A 255 -15.99 15.75 1.67
C GLU A 255 -15.04 15.21 2.75
N SER A 256 -13.91 14.65 2.33
CA SER A 256 -12.88 14.12 3.21
C SER A 256 -11.64 15.00 3.18
N PHE A 257 -10.95 15.14 4.31
CA PHE A 257 -9.73 15.95 4.41
C PHE A 257 -8.84 15.49 5.56
N VAL A 258 -7.55 15.78 5.47
CA VAL A 258 -6.58 15.57 6.55
C VAL A 258 -6.36 16.88 7.29
N SER A 259 -6.32 16.84 8.63
CA SER A 259 -6.11 18.03 9.47
C SER A 259 -5.08 17.77 10.56
N PHE A 260 -4.20 18.75 10.78
CA PHE A 260 -3.22 18.74 11.87
C PHE A 260 -2.68 20.14 12.20
N ALA A 261 -2.08 20.26 13.39
CA ALA A 261 -1.20 21.37 13.73
C ALA A 261 0.26 20.89 13.61
N ALA A 262 1.11 21.68 12.96
CA ALA A 262 2.53 21.40 12.84
C ALA A 262 3.30 21.87 14.09
N ILE A 263 4.55 21.42 14.25
CA ILE A 263 5.44 21.80 15.35
C ILE A 263 5.64 23.33 15.45
N ASP A 264 5.64 24.05 14.33
CA ASP A 264 5.70 25.53 14.35
C ASP A 264 4.39 26.24 14.74
N GLY A 265 3.34 25.48 15.02
CA GLY A 265 2.00 25.96 15.37
C GLY A 265 1.12 26.30 14.17
N SER A 266 1.61 26.16 12.92
CA SER A 266 0.79 26.32 11.73
C SER A 266 -0.28 25.23 11.64
N LYS A 267 -1.49 25.60 11.20
CA LYS A 267 -2.62 24.68 11.05
C LYS A 267 -2.80 24.33 9.58
N HIS A 268 -2.97 23.04 9.31
CA HIS A 268 -3.10 22.51 7.96
C HIS A 268 -4.43 21.79 7.82
N GLU A 269 -5.14 22.09 6.74
CA GLU A 269 -6.32 21.36 6.28
C GLU A 269 -6.07 20.99 4.81
N LEU A 270 -5.93 19.70 4.54
CA LEU A 270 -5.47 19.18 3.26
C LEU A 270 -6.56 18.32 2.62
N TRP A 271 -6.98 18.74 1.45
CA TRP A 271 -8.03 18.08 0.67
C TRP A 271 -7.42 17.13 -0.37
N PRO A 272 -8.15 16.09 -0.79
CA PRO A 272 -7.71 15.20 -1.86
C PRO A 272 -7.26 15.97 -3.10
N GLY A 273 -6.05 15.66 -3.54
CA GLY A 273 -5.39 16.30 -4.68
C GLY A 273 -4.52 15.31 -5.43
N SER A 274 -3.71 15.81 -6.37
CA SER A 274 -2.72 14.99 -7.06
C SER A 274 -1.37 15.00 -6.34
N GLY A 275 -0.70 13.85 -6.33
CA GLY A 275 0.67 13.71 -5.88
C GLY A 275 0.85 13.38 -4.40
N GLU A 276 2.10 13.50 -3.96
CA GLU A 276 2.58 13.19 -2.63
C GLU A 276 3.00 14.47 -1.92
N GLN A 277 2.66 14.59 -0.64
CA GLN A 277 3.06 15.69 0.22
C GLN A 277 3.89 15.14 1.38
N THR A 278 5.05 15.74 1.64
CA THR A 278 5.95 15.34 2.73
C THR A 278 6.06 16.47 3.75
N PHE A 279 5.96 16.14 5.03
CA PHE A 279 6.06 17.03 6.16
C PHE A 279 7.21 16.58 7.06
N ALA A 280 8.17 17.47 7.33
CA ALA A 280 9.36 17.18 8.12
C ALA A 280 9.87 18.44 8.84
N GLY A 281 10.72 18.25 9.84
CA GLY A 281 11.21 19.34 10.68
C GLY A 281 10.06 20.11 11.33
N ASN A 282 10.09 21.44 11.24
CA ASN A 282 9.08 22.30 11.88
C ASN A 282 7.66 22.18 11.26
N LEU A 283 7.53 21.58 10.07
CA LEU A 283 6.26 21.35 9.40
C LEU A 283 5.65 19.97 9.71
N LEU A 284 6.36 19.11 10.46
CA LEU A 284 5.86 17.82 10.90
C LEU A 284 4.60 18.02 11.77
N PRO A 285 3.57 17.17 11.68
CA PRO A 285 2.47 17.19 12.64
C PRO A 285 2.99 17.01 14.07
N ASP A 286 2.47 17.80 15.01
CA ASP A 286 2.91 17.81 16.41
C ASP A 286 2.30 16.63 17.19
N GLY A 287 2.71 15.43 16.80
CA GLY A 287 2.30 14.18 17.43
C GLY A 287 0.87 13.74 17.13
N GLU A 288 0.15 14.46 16.26
CA GLU A 288 -1.21 14.13 15.88
C GLU A 288 -1.55 14.62 14.47
N TRP A 289 -2.27 13.80 13.72
CA TRP A 289 -3.03 14.20 12.54
C TRP A 289 -4.33 13.40 12.45
N SER A 290 -5.29 13.87 11.66
CA SER A 290 -6.62 13.28 11.60
C SER A 290 -7.17 13.25 10.18
N LEU A 291 -7.83 12.16 9.80
CA LEU A 291 -8.58 12.00 8.56
C LEU A 291 -10.08 12.15 8.85
N TRP A 292 -10.71 13.17 8.30
CA TRP A 292 -12.13 13.46 8.50
C TRP A 292 -12.95 13.11 7.27
N ASP A 293 -14.17 12.62 7.48
CA ASP A 293 -15.22 12.51 6.47
C ASP A 293 -16.46 13.29 6.96
N LYS A 294 -16.76 14.43 6.31
CA LYS A 294 -17.85 15.32 6.71
C LYS A 294 -19.24 14.70 6.51
N CYS A 295 -19.40 13.82 5.52
CA CYS A 295 -20.69 13.16 5.26
C CYS A 295 -21.01 12.14 6.35
N LEU A 296 -20.00 11.44 6.84
CA LEU A 296 -20.16 10.49 7.95
C LEU A 296 -20.17 11.19 9.32
N GLY A 297 -19.62 12.40 9.41
CA GLY A 297 -19.50 13.14 10.67
C GLY A 297 -18.52 12.46 11.63
N VAL A 298 -17.48 11.79 11.10
CA VAL A 298 -16.46 11.10 11.88
C VAL A 298 -15.05 11.45 11.41
N GLY A 299 -14.07 11.34 12.30
CA GLY A 299 -12.67 11.50 12.00
C GLY A 299 -11.82 10.42 12.67
N LEU A 300 -10.90 9.83 11.91
CA LEU A 300 -9.87 8.94 12.41
C LEU A 300 -8.66 9.77 12.82
N VAL A 301 -8.44 9.88 14.13
CA VAL A 301 -7.28 10.55 14.71
C VAL A 301 -6.16 9.54 14.83
N ASN A 302 -4.97 9.90 14.35
CA ASN A 302 -3.75 9.15 14.58
C ASN A 302 -2.79 9.99 15.43
N ARG A 303 -2.47 9.52 16.64
CA ARG A 303 -1.48 10.15 17.53
C ARG A 303 -0.22 9.32 17.54
N PHE A 304 0.93 9.97 17.59
CA PHE A 304 2.23 9.30 17.53
C PHE A 304 3.29 10.03 18.34
N ASN A 305 4.32 9.28 18.76
CA ASN A 305 5.48 9.89 19.40
C ASN A 305 6.36 10.61 18.36
N VAL A 306 6.41 11.94 18.44
CA VAL A 306 7.21 12.81 17.55
C VAL A 306 8.68 12.40 17.53
N ASP A 307 9.25 11.97 18.66
CA ASP A 307 10.66 11.58 18.74
C ASP A 307 11.00 10.35 17.87
N GLY A 308 10.00 9.52 17.53
CA GLY A 308 10.14 8.36 16.67
C GLY A 308 9.90 8.64 15.18
N VAL A 309 9.45 9.84 14.82
CA VAL A 309 8.99 10.18 13.47
C VAL A 309 9.83 11.31 12.89
N PHE A 310 10.57 10.99 11.82
CA PHE A 310 11.41 11.92 11.09
C PHE A 310 10.65 12.69 10.01
N LYS A 311 9.69 12.03 9.35
CA LYS A 311 8.79 12.67 8.38
C LYS A 311 7.42 11.98 8.37
N CYS A 312 6.41 12.77 8.04
CA CYS A 312 5.07 12.28 7.70
C CYS A 312 4.83 12.45 6.20
N MET A 313 4.10 11.54 5.59
CA MET A 313 3.81 11.59 4.16
C MET A 313 2.34 11.33 3.88
N ILE A 314 1.76 12.15 3.00
CA ILE A 314 0.38 12.01 2.54
C ILE A 314 0.40 11.72 1.05
N ARG A 315 -0.25 10.63 0.65
CA ARG A 315 -0.45 10.29 -0.76
C ARG A 315 -1.93 10.06 -1.01
N TRP A 316 -2.49 10.84 -1.92
CA TRP A 316 -3.88 10.70 -2.34
C TRP A 316 -3.97 9.74 -3.53
N GLY A 317 -4.87 8.76 -3.43
CA GLY A 317 -5.24 7.85 -4.51
C GLY A 317 -6.66 8.10 -5.02
N THR A 318 -7.10 7.29 -5.98
CA THR A 318 -8.49 7.33 -6.44
C THR A 318 -9.39 6.65 -5.42
N GLY A 319 -9.91 7.42 -4.46
CA GLY A 319 -10.75 6.92 -3.37
C GLY A 319 -9.97 6.36 -2.18
N THR A 320 -8.68 6.67 -2.07
CA THR A 320 -7.84 6.25 -0.94
C THR A 320 -6.89 7.36 -0.50
N VAL A 321 -6.35 7.24 0.72
CA VAL A 321 -5.26 8.07 1.21
C VAL A 321 -4.28 7.25 2.04
N ASN A 322 -2.99 7.46 1.82
CA ASN A 322 -1.95 6.97 2.71
C ASN A 322 -1.53 8.09 3.66
N LEU A 323 -1.47 7.78 4.95
CA LEU A 323 -0.95 8.67 6.00
C LEU A 323 0.22 7.96 6.68
N GLU A 324 1.40 8.19 6.15
CA GLU A 324 2.58 7.41 6.51
C GLU A 324 3.44 8.09 7.56
N LEU A 325 3.94 7.29 8.49
CA LEU A 325 4.94 7.70 9.47
C LEU A 325 6.27 7.06 9.12
N TRP A 326 7.34 7.86 9.09
CA TRP A 326 8.68 7.38 8.76
C TRP A 326 9.63 7.74 9.88
N SER A 327 10.42 6.77 10.34
CA SER A 327 11.57 7.05 11.18
C SER A 327 12.70 7.69 10.36
N GLU A 328 13.74 8.11 11.06
CA GLU A 328 15.01 8.46 10.41
C GLU A 328 15.59 7.23 9.67
N GLU A 329 16.47 7.50 8.70
CA GLU A 329 17.25 6.48 8.01
C GLU A 329 18.65 6.38 8.64
N ARG A 330 18.95 5.25 9.27
CA ARG A 330 20.25 5.01 9.89
C ARG A 330 20.53 3.52 10.11
N PRO A 331 21.77 3.13 10.43
CA PRO A 331 22.06 1.81 10.95
C PRO A 331 21.39 1.61 12.33
N VAL A 332 20.95 0.39 12.61
CA VAL A 332 20.41 -0.02 13.92
C VAL A 332 21.32 -1.04 14.59
N SER A 333 21.30 -1.03 15.93
CA SER A 333 21.90 -2.07 16.78
C SER A 333 20.85 -2.65 17.72
N LYS A 334 21.23 -3.61 18.55
CA LYS A 334 20.34 -4.16 19.59
C LYS A 334 19.96 -3.10 20.64
N GLU A 335 20.91 -2.23 20.98
CA GLU A 335 20.78 -1.18 22.00
C GLU A 335 20.13 0.09 21.45
N ASN A 336 20.24 0.33 20.14
CA ASN A 336 19.70 1.51 19.48
C ASN A 336 18.78 1.15 18.29
N PRO A 337 17.60 0.57 18.56
CA PRO A 337 16.65 0.23 17.52
C PRO A 337 15.96 1.49 16.95
N LEU A 338 15.28 1.35 15.81
CA LEU A 338 14.27 2.33 15.37
C LEU A 338 12.93 1.95 15.98
N LYS A 339 12.11 2.95 16.32
CA LYS A 339 10.79 2.75 16.93
C LYS A 339 9.79 3.73 16.36
N ILE A 340 8.59 3.24 16.07
CA ILE A 340 7.40 4.06 15.81
C ILE A 340 6.32 3.57 16.77
N SER A 341 5.72 4.51 17.50
CA SER A 341 4.65 4.25 18.46
C SER A 341 3.51 5.21 18.13
N HIS A 342 2.35 4.65 17.85
CA HIS A 342 1.18 5.42 17.45
C HIS A 342 -0.11 4.70 17.80
N GLU A 343 -1.19 5.47 17.84
CA GLU A 343 -2.50 5.02 18.23
C GLU A 343 -3.56 5.64 17.33
N TYR A 344 -4.74 5.04 17.33
CA TYR A 344 -5.89 5.49 16.56
C TYR A 344 -7.12 5.59 17.45
N GLU A 345 -7.91 6.63 17.22
CA GLU A 345 -9.20 6.89 17.88
C GLU A 345 -10.17 7.46 16.85
N VAL A 346 -11.46 7.13 16.96
CA VAL A 346 -12.50 7.76 16.14
C VAL A 346 -13.22 8.83 16.95
N LEU A 347 -13.20 10.05 16.41
CA LEU A 347 -13.97 11.18 16.94
C LEU A 347 -15.21 11.44 16.08
N ARG A 348 -16.25 11.98 16.70
CA ARG A 348 -17.43 12.49 15.97
C ARG A 348 -17.30 13.99 15.77
N MET A 349 -17.72 14.47 14.61
CA MET A 349 -17.95 15.89 14.37
C MET A 349 -19.15 16.32 15.22
N LEU A 350 -18.99 17.42 15.97
CA LEU A 350 -20.04 18.02 16.79
C LEU A 350 -21.01 18.86 15.96
#